data_AF-A0ABD7FWS6-F1
#
_entry.id   AF-A0ABD7FWS6-F1
#
_cell.length_a   1.000
_cell.length_b   1.000
_cell.length_c   1.000
_cell.angle_alpha   90.00
_cell.angle_beta   90.00
_cell.angle_gamma   90.00
#
_symmetry.space_group_name_H-M   'P 1'
#
loop_
_entity.id
_entity.type
_entity.pdbx_description
1 polymer ?
#
loop_
_entity_poly.entity_id
_entity_poly.type
_entity_poly.pdbx_seq_one_letter_code
_entity_poly.pdbx_strand_id
1 'polypeptide(L)'
;MLKLKENCSTLSFKNVIKDDRVIETLMYGVGSQEHYKSEIDLLEECCISSPEYADEFRSKINGYKQILGDPNYNEGLYPRGIEKIIQQIIEPMSLWEAITSLTTGHFLASENYFRSLVDVSLTFLLSSEIAKLFNHKPADFSMYNIWFESKSKIQAIDQVTPEEIEFIDSQFEVNGKKRDTRLVRLLNFRNKQIAHNSASDATHKDDFVYVTCFILRVWAILDAVYRPNCMPRPIHMDEQLFNQFCKIMSNAELSHVKAERLKFINELLNACSKNLITGENDGKRPFAELRITVKIT
;
A
#
# COMPACT_ATOMS: atom_id res chain seq x y z
N MET A 1 -7.90 7.00 -17.78
CA MET A 1 -9.20 7.68 -17.60
C MET A 1 -10.18 6.69 -17.02
N LEU A 2 -10.80 7.00 -15.89
CA LEU A 2 -11.81 6.14 -15.28
C LEU A 2 -13.15 6.32 -16.01
N LYS A 3 -13.44 5.44 -16.97
CA LYS A 3 -14.69 5.50 -17.76
C LYS A 3 -15.85 4.94 -16.97
N LEU A 4 -16.95 5.69 -16.92
CA LEU A 4 -18.21 5.22 -16.35
C LEU A 4 -18.95 4.33 -17.36
N LYS A 5 -19.71 3.37 -16.84
CA LYS A 5 -20.73 2.63 -17.60
C LYS A 5 -21.80 3.59 -18.10
N GLU A 6 -22.48 3.21 -19.19
CA GLU A 6 -23.61 3.97 -19.70
C GLU A 6 -24.64 4.26 -18.60
N ASN A 7 -25.20 5.47 -18.63
CA ASN A 7 -26.20 5.98 -17.67
C ASN A 7 -25.73 6.11 -16.21
N CYS A 8 -24.42 6.02 -15.92
CA CYS A 8 -23.87 6.32 -14.60
C CYS A 8 -23.29 7.75 -14.55
N SER A 9 -23.61 8.50 -13.50
CA SER A 9 -23.09 9.86 -13.26
C SER A 9 -22.11 9.94 -12.08
N THR A 10 -22.04 8.90 -11.25
CA THR A 10 -21.20 8.90 -10.05
C THR A 10 -20.00 7.96 -10.23
N LEU A 11 -18.80 8.50 -10.01
CA LEU A 11 -17.56 7.74 -9.97
C LEU A 11 -17.55 6.81 -8.75
N SER A 12 -17.62 5.50 -9.02
CA SER A 12 -17.57 4.45 -8.00
C SER A 12 -17.05 3.16 -8.61
N PHE A 13 -16.52 2.24 -7.81
CA PHE A 13 -16.02 0.96 -8.31
C PHE A 13 -17.10 0.19 -9.08
N LYS A 14 -18.35 0.16 -8.57
CA LYS A 14 -19.50 -0.45 -9.27
C LYS A 14 -19.73 0.14 -10.67
N ASN A 15 -19.57 1.45 -10.81
CA ASN A 15 -19.98 2.20 -11.99
C ASN A 15 -18.88 2.37 -13.04
N VAL A 16 -17.61 2.15 -12.69
CA VAL A 16 -16.53 2.18 -13.69
C VAL A 16 -16.50 0.92 -14.55
N ILE A 17 -16.11 1.08 -15.81
CA ILE A 17 -15.71 0.01 -16.73
C ILE A 17 -14.35 -0.51 -16.24
N LYS A 18 -14.24 -1.83 -16.07
CA LYS A 18 -13.08 -2.47 -15.45
C LYS A 18 -12.27 -3.14 -16.54
N ASP A 19 -11.31 -2.40 -17.06
CA ASP A 19 -10.24 -2.93 -17.91
C ASP A 19 -8.91 -2.90 -17.15
N ASP A 20 -7.88 -3.53 -17.71
CA ASP A 20 -6.56 -3.62 -17.07
C ASP A 20 -5.99 -2.25 -16.70
N ARG A 21 -6.15 -1.24 -17.56
CA ARG A 21 -5.66 0.12 -17.32
C ARG A 21 -6.39 0.79 -16.16
N VAL A 22 -7.69 0.56 -16.03
CA VAL A 22 -8.48 1.04 -14.90
C VAL A 22 -8.04 0.36 -13.62
N ILE A 23 -7.87 -0.96 -13.60
CA ILE A 23 -7.39 -1.67 -12.41
C ILE A 23 -5.99 -1.20 -12.02
N GLU A 24 -5.06 -1.05 -12.97
CA GLU A 24 -3.75 -0.44 -12.73
C GLU A 24 -3.87 0.96 -12.12
N THR A 25 -4.76 1.80 -12.66
CA THR A 25 -4.98 3.16 -12.12
C THR A 25 -5.50 3.12 -10.68
N LEU A 26 -6.40 2.18 -10.35
CA LEU A 26 -6.92 2.02 -8.98
C LEU A 26 -5.86 1.43 -8.03
N MET A 27 -4.99 0.58 -8.55
CA MET A 27 -3.88 -0.01 -7.81
C MET A 27 -2.83 1.05 -7.45
N TYR A 28 -2.30 1.76 -8.45
CA TYR A 28 -1.16 2.68 -8.26
C TYR A 28 -1.58 4.13 -8.01
N GLY A 29 -2.82 4.49 -8.30
CA GLY A 29 -3.29 5.87 -8.25
C GLY A 29 -2.76 6.74 -9.38
N VAL A 30 -3.06 8.03 -9.27
CA VAL A 30 -2.59 9.08 -10.19
C VAL A 30 -1.64 10.04 -9.48
N GLY A 31 -0.69 10.57 -10.25
CA GLY A 31 0.27 11.58 -9.79
C GLY A 31 -0.32 12.98 -9.74
N SER A 32 0.49 13.94 -9.26
CA SER A 32 0.11 15.35 -9.26
C SER A 32 0.17 15.95 -10.68
N GLN A 33 -0.46 17.11 -10.85
CA GLN A 33 -0.47 17.80 -12.14
C GLN A 33 0.95 18.22 -12.55
N GLU A 34 1.76 18.66 -11.59
CA GLU A 34 3.16 19.02 -11.78
C GLU A 34 4.00 17.82 -12.20
N HIS A 35 3.80 16.67 -11.53
CA HIS A 35 4.47 15.43 -11.89
C HIS A 35 4.18 15.06 -13.35
N TYR A 36 2.91 15.04 -13.77
CA TYR A 36 2.56 14.69 -15.14
C TYR A 36 3.10 15.68 -16.18
N LYS A 37 3.09 16.99 -15.89
CA LYS A 37 3.68 17.98 -16.80
C LYS A 37 5.19 17.76 -16.95
N SER A 38 5.90 17.61 -15.84
CA SER A 38 7.35 17.35 -15.84
C SER A 38 7.72 16.06 -16.58
N GLU A 39 6.94 14.97 -16.39
CA GLU A 39 7.18 13.71 -17.08
C GLU A 39 6.86 13.80 -18.59
N ILE A 40 5.84 14.58 -18.98
CA ILE A 40 5.56 14.83 -20.40
C ILE A 40 6.76 15.54 -21.04
N ASP A 41 7.26 16.61 -20.43
CA ASP A 41 8.40 17.37 -20.96
C ASP A 41 9.64 16.47 -21.12
N LEU A 42 9.95 15.66 -20.09
CA LEU A 42 11.05 14.68 -20.13
C LEU A 42 10.86 13.65 -21.26
N LEU A 43 9.66 13.08 -21.40
CA LEU A 43 9.38 12.07 -22.42
C LEU A 43 9.42 12.66 -23.83
N GLU A 44 9.03 13.93 -24.00
CA GLU A 44 9.14 14.65 -25.28
C GLU A 44 10.61 14.84 -25.68
N GLU A 45 11.50 15.13 -24.73
CA GLU A 45 12.96 15.13 -24.96
C GLU A 45 13.49 13.72 -25.32
N CYS A 46 13.06 12.69 -24.59
CA CYS A 46 13.44 11.29 -24.86
C CYS A 46 13.01 10.81 -26.25
N CYS A 47 11.87 11.29 -26.78
CA CYS A 47 11.45 11.00 -28.16
C CYS A 47 12.47 11.49 -29.20
N ILE A 48 13.20 12.56 -28.89
CA ILE A 48 14.22 13.14 -29.77
C ILE A 48 15.55 12.40 -29.58
N SER A 49 15.96 12.15 -28.33
CA SER A 49 17.25 11.54 -28.02
C SER A 49 17.32 10.03 -28.27
N SER A 50 16.18 9.34 -28.22
CA SER A 50 16.08 7.87 -28.35
C SER A 50 14.90 7.49 -29.25
N PRO A 51 15.00 7.80 -30.56
CA PRO A 51 13.89 7.64 -31.50
C PRO A 51 13.39 6.21 -31.64
N GLU A 52 14.24 5.22 -31.36
CA GLU A 52 13.88 3.78 -31.35
C GLU A 52 12.81 3.42 -30.31
N TYR A 53 12.60 4.26 -29.29
CA TYR A 53 11.56 4.10 -28.26
C TYR A 53 10.45 5.16 -28.35
N ALA A 54 10.45 6.01 -29.40
CA ALA A 54 9.56 7.17 -29.50
C ALA A 54 8.07 6.80 -29.45
N ASP A 55 7.68 5.65 -30.01
CA ASP A 55 6.28 5.21 -29.98
C ASP A 55 5.83 4.83 -28.56
N GLU A 56 6.71 4.21 -27.76
CA GLU A 56 6.43 3.91 -26.35
C GLU A 56 6.29 5.20 -25.54
N PHE A 57 7.20 6.15 -25.74
CA PHE A 57 7.17 7.45 -25.06
C PHE A 57 5.92 8.26 -25.43
N ARG A 58 5.55 8.32 -26.72
CA ARG A 58 4.32 8.97 -27.19
C ARG A 58 3.07 8.33 -26.60
N SER A 59 3.05 7.00 -26.47
CA SER A 59 1.96 6.29 -25.81
C SER A 59 1.81 6.73 -24.35
N LYS A 60 2.92 6.84 -23.61
CA LYS A 60 2.92 7.35 -22.22
C LYS A 60 2.48 8.81 -22.13
N ILE A 61 3.03 9.68 -22.98
CA ILE A 61 2.64 11.11 -23.06
C ILE A 61 1.14 11.25 -23.29
N ASN A 62 0.58 10.50 -24.24
CA ASN A 62 -0.85 10.50 -24.52
C ASN A 62 -1.67 10.05 -23.30
N GLY A 63 -1.19 9.04 -22.57
CA GLY A 63 -1.78 8.60 -21.30
C GLY A 63 -1.82 9.72 -20.26
N TYR A 64 -0.71 10.45 -20.06
CA TYR A 64 -0.65 11.58 -19.13
C TYR A 64 -1.54 12.75 -19.56
N LYS A 65 -1.54 13.10 -20.85
CA LYS A 65 -2.43 14.15 -21.41
C LYS A 65 -3.90 13.79 -21.22
N GLN A 66 -4.27 12.52 -21.36
CA GLN A 66 -5.64 12.05 -21.09
C GLN A 66 -6.04 12.20 -19.62
N ILE A 67 -5.13 11.93 -18.67
CA ILE A 67 -5.41 12.12 -17.23
C ILE A 67 -5.59 13.62 -16.92
N LEU A 68 -4.68 14.47 -17.42
CA LEU A 68 -4.75 15.92 -17.25
C LEU A 68 -6.03 16.54 -17.85
N GLY A 69 -6.56 15.92 -18.91
CA GLY A 69 -7.82 16.32 -19.54
C GLY A 69 -9.09 15.76 -18.88
N ASP A 70 -8.98 14.89 -17.87
CA ASP A 70 -10.16 14.26 -17.23
C ASP A 70 -10.79 15.21 -16.19
N PRO A 71 -12.09 15.57 -16.33
CA PRO A 71 -12.78 16.40 -15.36
C PRO A 71 -12.74 15.83 -13.93
N ASN A 72 -12.88 14.51 -13.77
CA ASN A 72 -12.88 13.89 -12.44
C ASN A 72 -11.51 13.99 -11.77
N TYR A 73 -10.43 14.03 -12.55
CA TYR A 73 -9.08 14.24 -12.03
C TYR A 73 -8.92 15.68 -11.55
N ASN A 74 -9.33 16.64 -12.38
CA ASN A 74 -9.24 18.07 -12.08
C ASN A 74 -10.11 18.49 -10.89
N GLU A 75 -11.23 17.80 -10.66
CA GLU A 75 -12.10 17.99 -9.49
C GLU A 75 -11.62 17.22 -8.24
N GLY A 76 -10.52 16.46 -8.34
CA GLY A 76 -9.99 15.68 -7.21
C GLY A 76 -10.84 14.48 -6.81
N LEU A 77 -11.70 14.00 -7.71
CA LEU A 77 -12.61 12.87 -7.47
C LEU A 77 -11.95 11.51 -7.69
N TYR A 78 -10.76 11.49 -8.29
CA TYR A 78 -10.01 10.25 -8.49
C TYR A 78 -9.73 9.56 -7.14
N PRO A 79 -9.99 8.25 -7.04
CA PRO A 79 -9.71 7.54 -5.82
C PRO A 79 -8.21 7.51 -5.57
N ARG A 80 -7.88 7.49 -4.29
CA ARG A 80 -6.54 7.18 -3.84
C ARG A 80 -6.17 5.76 -4.26
N GLY A 81 -4.99 5.59 -4.85
CA GLY A 81 -4.46 4.28 -5.19
C GLY A 81 -4.27 3.38 -3.97
N ILE A 82 -4.50 2.08 -4.13
CA ILE A 82 -4.25 1.06 -3.10
C ILE A 82 -2.80 1.13 -2.60
N GLU A 83 -1.84 1.33 -3.50
CA GLU A 83 -0.43 1.50 -3.15
C GLU A 83 -0.24 2.60 -2.10
N LYS A 84 -0.87 3.77 -2.31
CA LYS A 84 -0.74 4.88 -1.37
C LYS A 84 -1.31 4.47 0.00
N ILE A 85 -2.42 3.72 0.04
CA ILE A 85 -3.02 3.21 1.29
C ILE A 85 -2.04 2.25 2.00
N ILE A 86 -1.45 1.31 1.27
CA ILE A 86 -0.42 0.40 1.77
C ILE A 86 0.78 1.18 2.34
N GLN A 87 1.24 2.22 1.65
CA GLN A 87 2.33 3.08 2.15
C GLN A 87 1.95 3.78 3.47
N GLN A 88 0.71 4.26 3.64
CA GLN A 88 0.26 4.84 4.92
C GLN A 88 0.08 3.81 6.05
N ILE A 89 0.16 2.51 5.75
CA ILE A 89 0.24 1.46 6.77
C ILE A 89 1.71 1.20 7.10
N ILE A 90 2.53 0.93 6.09
CA ILE A 90 3.93 0.50 6.26
C ILE A 90 4.79 1.63 6.82
N GLU A 91 4.63 2.87 6.34
CA GLU A 91 5.48 4.00 6.74
C GLU A 91 5.37 4.30 8.24
N PRO A 92 4.17 4.54 8.80
CA PRO A 92 4.07 4.84 10.23
C PRO A 92 4.40 3.62 11.09
N MET A 93 4.04 2.41 10.64
CA MET A 93 4.32 1.17 11.36
C MET A 93 5.82 0.89 11.46
N SER A 94 6.55 0.99 10.35
CA SER A 94 8.00 0.75 10.30
C SER A 94 8.80 1.81 11.05
N LEU A 95 8.39 3.08 10.98
CA LEU A 95 9.00 4.14 11.74
C LEU A 95 8.76 3.95 13.24
N TRP A 96 7.54 3.60 13.63
CA TRP A 96 7.21 3.42 15.04
C TRP A 96 7.94 2.22 15.64
N GLU A 97 8.00 1.11 14.90
CA GLU A 97 8.78 -0.07 15.26
C GLU A 97 10.25 0.28 15.54
N ALA A 98 10.84 1.04 14.62
CA ALA A 98 12.22 1.47 14.75
C ALA A 98 12.44 2.39 15.96
N ILE A 99 11.52 3.32 16.22
CA ILE A 99 11.58 4.22 17.39
C ILE A 99 11.43 3.41 18.69
N THR A 100 10.52 2.43 18.74
CA THR A 100 10.36 1.56 19.93
C THR A 100 11.56 0.70 20.24
N SER A 101 12.37 0.39 19.24
CA SER A 101 13.56 -0.45 19.42
C SER A 101 14.70 0.25 20.15
N LEU A 102 14.60 1.56 20.36
CA LEU A 102 15.57 2.32 21.12
C LEU A 102 15.60 1.84 22.57
N THR A 103 16.75 1.32 23.00
CA THR A 103 16.99 0.87 24.38
C THR A 103 17.33 2.02 25.33
N THR A 104 17.45 3.23 24.80
CA THR A 104 17.66 4.47 25.54
C THR A 104 16.38 4.89 26.28
N GLY A 105 16.51 5.63 27.40
CA GLY A 105 15.40 6.30 28.10
C GLY A 105 14.74 7.45 27.31
N HIS A 106 14.80 7.40 25.98
CA HIS A 106 14.28 8.42 25.08
C HIS A 106 12.75 8.51 25.22
N PHE A 107 12.20 9.72 25.30
CA PHE A 107 10.77 9.93 25.59
C PHE A 107 9.80 9.35 24.54
N LEU A 108 10.25 9.12 23.31
CA LEU A 108 9.43 8.43 22.29
C LEU A 108 9.41 6.90 22.45
N ALA A 109 10.40 6.33 23.14
CA ALA A 109 10.57 4.89 23.29
C ALA A 109 10.13 4.40 24.68
N SER A 110 10.35 5.21 25.71
CA SER A 110 9.98 4.89 27.09
C SER A 110 8.48 5.06 27.34
N GLU A 111 7.90 4.26 28.22
CA GLU A 111 6.51 4.43 28.65
C GLU A 111 6.29 5.80 29.31
N ASN A 112 5.42 6.62 28.72
CA ASN A 112 4.97 7.90 29.27
C ASN A 112 3.71 8.36 28.53
N TYR A 113 3.13 9.48 28.96
CA TYR A 113 1.91 10.03 28.37
C TYR A 113 2.02 10.31 26.86
N PHE A 114 3.15 10.89 26.41
CA PHE A 114 3.36 11.18 25.00
C PHE A 114 3.42 9.90 24.17
N ARG A 115 4.15 8.90 24.66
CA ARG A 115 4.21 7.56 24.08
C ARG A 115 2.81 6.97 23.91
N SER A 116 1.99 6.99 24.96
CA SER A 116 0.61 6.47 24.91
C SER A 116 -0.27 7.21 23.90
N LEU A 117 -0.14 8.53 23.77
CA LEU A 117 -0.89 9.31 22.77
C LEU A 117 -0.53 8.87 21.33
N VAL A 118 0.76 8.65 21.07
CA VAL A 118 1.21 8.18 19.75
C VAL A 118 0.72 6.75 19.49
N ASP A 119 0.82 5.85 20.48
CA ASP A 119 0.34 4.46 20.34
C ASP A 119 -1.14 4.38 19.96
N VAL A 120 -2.00 5.16 20.65
CA VAL A 120 -3.44 5.23 20.33
C VAL A 120 -3.67 5.82 18.94
N SER A 121 -2.99 6.91 18.60
CA SER A 121 -3.12 7.58 17.30
C SER A 121 -2.70 6.67 16.16
N LEU A 122 -1.60 5.94 16.34
CA LEU A 122 -1.08 5.01 15.35
C LEU A 122 -2.01 3.82 15.19
N THR A 123 -2.49 3.23 16.29
CA THR A 123 -3.44 2.11 16.23
C THR A 123 -4.71 2.52 15.47
N PHE A 124 -5.25 3.71 15.75
CA PHE A 124 -6.40 4.23 15.02
C PHE A 124 -6.12 4.46 13.53
N LEU A 125 -4.98 5.08 13.19
CA LEU A 125 -4.55 5.32 11.81
C LEU A 125 -4.44 4.00 11.04
N LEU A 126 -3.66 3.06 11.57
CA LEU A 126 -3.40 1.77 10.92
C LEU A 126 -4.69 0.96 10.77
N SER A 127 -5.51 0.84 11.82
CA SER A 127 -6.79 0.14 11.72
C SER A 127 -7.75 0.79 10.71
N SER A 128 -7.71 2.12 10.57
CA SER A 128 -8.54 2.84 9.59
C SER A 128 -8.09 2.60 8.15
N GLU A 129 -6.80 2.65 7.86
CA GLU A 129 -6.27 2.35 6.52
C GLU A 129 -6.49 0.87 6.16
N ILE A 130 -6.26 -0.05 7.10
CA ILE A 130 -6.59 -1.48 6.92
C ILE A 130 -8.09 -1.63 6.59
N ALA A 131 -8.98 -1.01 7.35
CA ALA A 131 -10.43 -1.12 7.11
C ALA A 131 -10.85 -0.63 5.71
N LYS A 132 -10.16 0.37 5.12
CA LYS A 132 -10.42 0.82 3.74
C LYS A 132 -10.12 -0.27 2.71
N LEU A 133 -9.04 -1.02 2.90
CA LEU A 133 -8.64 -2.11 2.00
C LEU A 133 -9.64 -3.29 2.02
N PHE A 134 -10.21 -3.59 3.19
CA PHE A 134 -11.17 -4.68 3.39
C PHE A 134 -12.64 -4.28 3.19
N ASN A 135 -12.92 -3.05 2.76
CA ASN A 135 -14.30 -2.59 2.62
C ASN A 135 -15.00 -3.31 1.46
N HIS A 136 -16.17 -3.88 1.73
CA HIS A 136 -16.93 -4.73 0.82
C HIS A 136 -18.04 -4.00 0.08
N LYS A 137 -18.26 -2.70 0.37
CA LYS A 137 -19.29 -1.94 -0.32
C LYS A 137 -18.94 -1.91 -1.82
N PRO A 138 -19.85 -2.32 -2.72
CA PRO A 138 -19.53 -2.41 -4.16
C PRO A 138 -19.14 -1.09 -4.82
N ALA A 139 -19.48 0.05 -4.19
CA ALA A 139 -19.12 1.38 -4.69
C ALA A 139 -17.67 1.76 -4.37
N ASP A 140 -17.03 1.14 -3.38
CA ASP A 140 -15.76 1.61 -2.84
C ASP A 140 -14.57 1.06 -3.62
N PHE A 141 -13.51 1.86 -3.78
CA PHE A 141 -12.28 1.46 -4.48
C PHE A 141 -11.33 0.73 -3.52
N SER A 142 -11.77 -0.42 -3.02
CA SER A 142 -11.03 -1.22 -2.03
C SER A 142 -10.21 -2.34 -2.67
N MET A 143 -9.22 -2.84 -1.94
CA MET A 143 -8.47 -4.03 -2.35
C MET A 143 -9.37 -5.26 -2.45
N TYR A 144 -10.36 -5.39 -1.56
CA TYR A 144 -11.42 -6.40 -1.66
C TYR A 144 -12.06 -6.40 -3.06
N ASN A 145 -12.58 -5.25 -3.49
CA ASN A 145 -13.30 -5.15 -4.76
C ASN A 145 -12.39 -5.41 -5.97
N ILE A 146 -11.15 -4.93 -5.92
CA ILE A 146 -10.14 -5.19 -6.95
C ILE A 146 -9.79 -6.69 -7.01
N TRP A 147 -9.59 -7.33 -5.86
CA TRP A 147 -9.30 -8.77 -5.77
C TRP A 147 -10.40 -9.60 -6.43
N PHE A 148 -11.66 -9.37 -6.04
CA PHE A 148 -12.79 -10.12 -6.60
C PHE A 148 -12.99 -9.90 -8.10
N GLU A 149 -12.75 -8.68 -8.60
CA GLU A 149 -12.78 -8.42 -10.05
C GLU A 149 -11.63 -9.15 -10.77
N SER A 150 -10.46 -9.22 -10.15
CA SER A 150 -9.24 -9.78 -10.75
C SER A 150 -9.19 -11.31 -10.66
N LYS A 151 -10.06 -11.93 -9.86
CA LYS A 151 -9.98 -13.35 -9.48
C LYS A 151 -9.97 -14.29 -10.68
N SER A 152 -10.86 -14.09 -11.66
CA SER A 152 -10.92 -14.95 -12.86
C SER A 152 -9.61 -14.89 -13.66
N LYS A 153 -9.01 -13.70 -13.75
CA LYS A 153 -7.72 -13.49 -14.42
C LYS A 153 -6.57 -14.13 -13.64
N ILE A 154 -6.55 -14.00 -12.31
CA ILE A 154 -5.56 -14.64 -11.42
C ILE A 154 -5.61 -16.17 -11.57
N GLN A 155 -6.81 -16.74 -11.62
CA GLN A 155 -7.00 -18.18 -11.82
C GLN A 155 -6.53 -18.64 -13.20
N ALA A 156 -6.72 -17.81 -14.24
CA ALA A 156 -6.33 -18.16 -15.60
C ALA A 156 -4.82 -18.15 -15.85
N ILE A 157 -4.04 -17.36 -15.10
CA ILE A 157 -2.59 -17.30 -15.25
C ILE A 157 -1.84 -18.42 -14.51
N ASP A 158 -2.53 -19.19 -13.67
CA ASP A 158 -1.98 -20.34 -12.91
C ASP A 158 -0.71 -20.03 -12.10
N GLN A 159 -0.56 -18.78 -11.66
CA GLN A 159 0.60 -18.35 -10.86
C GLN A 159 0.35 -18.43 -9.35
N VAL A 160 -0.89 -18.64 -8.91
CA VAL A 160 -1.31 -18.67 -7.51
C VAL A 160 -2.13 -19.93 -7.31
N THR A 161 -1.83 -20.70 -6.26
CA THR A 161 -2.51 -21.98 -6.04
C THR A 161 -3.98 -21.75 -5.67
N PRO A 162 -4.90 -22.65 -6.06
CA PRO A 162 -6.31 -22.54 -5.69
C PRO A 162 -6.55 -22.42 -4.18
N GLU A 163 -5.72 -23.10 -3.37
CA GLU A 163 -5.81 -23.07 -1.91
C GLU A 163 -5.43 -21.69 -1.35
N GLU A 164 -4.43 -21.02 -1.93
CA GLU A 164 -4.05 -19.65 -1.53
C GLU A 164 -5.16 -18.65 -1.92
N ILE A 165 -5.80 -18.83 -3.09
CA ILE A 165 -6.95 -18.03 -3.50
C ILE A 165 -8.13 -18.20 -2.53
N GLU A 166 -8.49 -19.44 -2.20
CA GLU A 166 -9.58 -19.72 -1.23
C GLU A 166 -9.25 -19.13 0.15
N PHE A 167 -7.99 -19.23 0.57
CA PHE A 167 -7.55 -18.61 1.81
C PHE A 167 -7.75 -17.09 1.78
N ILE A 168 -7.28 -16.39 0.74
CA ILE A 168 -7.45 -14.95 0.60
C ILE A 168 -8.94 -14.56 0.59
N ASP A 169 -9.77 -15.29 -0.16
CA ASP A 169 -11.22 -15.07 -0.19
C ASP A 169 -11.82 -15.15 1.21
N SER A 170 -11.44 -16.19 1.98
CA SER A 170 -11.95 -16.39 3.34
C SER A 170 -11.57 -15.26 4.31
N GLN A 171 -10.44 -14.59 4.07
CA GLN A 171 -10.03 -13.41 4.85
C GLN A 171 -10.83 -12.17 4.44
N PHE A 172 -11.27 -12.08 3.19
CA PHE A 172 -12.09 -10.99 2.68
C PHE A 172 -13.59 -11.11 3.01
N GLU A 173 -14.08 -12.30 3.39
CA GLU A 173 -15.49 -12.53 3.78
C GLU A 173 -15.93 -11.72 5.02
N VAL A 174 -16.92 -10.82 4.84
CA VAL A 174 -17.40 -9.86 5.86
C VAL A 174 -17.72 -10.51 7.21
N ASN A 175 -18.38 -11.68 7.19
CA ASN A 175 -18.74 -12.47 8.37
C ASN A 175 -18.12 -13.88 8.32
N GLY A 176 -16.98 -14.02 7.62
CA GLY A 176 -16.34 -15.31 7.43
C GLY A 176 -15.93 -15.92 8.75
N LYS A 177 -16.48 -17.09 9.09
CA LYS A 177 -16.05 -17.87 10.27
C LYS A 177 -14.57 -18.29 10.21
N LYS A 178 -14.00 -18.28 9.01
CA LYS A 178 -12.60 -18.64 8.70
C LYS A 178 -11.65 -17.43 8.72
N ARG A 179 -12.14 -16.20 8.93
CA ARG A 179 -11.30 -15.01 9.01
C ARG A 179 -10.38 -15.09 10.23
N ASP A 180 -9.12 -14.75 10.05
CA ASP A 180 -8.12 -14.75 11.11
C ASP A 180 -8.53 -13.77 12.22
N THR A 181 -8.43 -14.23 13.47
CA THR A 181 -8.84 -13.47 14.65
C THR A 181 -8.10 -12.14 14.79
N ARG A 182 -6.85 -12.04 14.31
CA ARG A 182 -6.05 -10.81 14.30
C ARG A 182 -6.70 -9.75 13.42
N LEU A 183 -7.11 -10.13 12.21
CA LEU A 183 -7.83 -9.25 11.30
C LEU A 183 -9.18 -8.82 11.87
N VAL A 184 -9.93 -9.76 12.47
CA VAL A 184 -11.21 -9.45 13.14
C VAL A 184 -11.01 -8.41 14.25
N ARG A 185 -9.98 -8.55 15.10
CA ARG A 185 -9.67 -7.58 16.16
C ARG A 185 -9.43 -6.18 15.58
N LEU A 186 -8.60 -6.05 14.54
CA LEU A 186 -8.29 -4.74 13.94
C LEU A 186 -9.52 -4.06 13.31
N LEU A 187 -10.34 -4.82 12.58
CA LEU A 187 -11.56 -4.28 11.96
C LEU A 187 -12.60 -3.89 13.01
N ASN A 188 -12.74 -4.68 14.08
CA ASN A 188 -13.64 -4.38 15.19
C ASN A 188 -13.18 -3.17 16.00
N PHE A 189 -11.86 -3.01 16.21
CA PHE A 189 -11.30 -1.84 16.89
C PHE A 189 -11.76 -0.54 16.23
N ARG A 190 -11.60 -0.41 14.90
CA ARG A 190 -12.06 0.76 14.14
C ARG A 190 -13.56 1.02 14.32
N ASN A 191 -14.38 -0.03 14.23
CA ASN A 191 -15.84 0.12 14.34
C ASN A 191 -16.27 0.56 15.76
N LYS A 192 -15.62 0.02 16.79
CA LYS A 192 -15.93 0.36 18.20
C LYS A 192 -15.42 1.76 18.60
N GLN A 193 -14.24 2.16 18.12
CA GLN A 193 -13.73 3.53 18.33
C GLN A 193 -14.67 4.58 17.74
N ILE A 194 -15.28 4.31 16.58
CA ILE A 194 -16.30 5.19 15.98
C ILE A 194 -17.63 5.13 16.74
N ALA A 195 -18.02 3.97 17.26
CA ALA A 195 -19.27 3.79 17.99
C ALA A 195 -19.24 4.33 19.44
N HIS A 196 -18.08 4.81 19.93
CA HIS A 196 -17.82 5.47 21.21
C HIS A 196 -18.31 4.79 22.51
N ASN A 197 -18.99 3.64 22.48
CA ASN A 197 -19.72 3.10 23.64
C ASN A 197 -19.54 1.59 23.85
N SER A 198 -18.43 0.99 23.43
CA SER A 198 -18.20 -0.46 23.64
C SER A 198 -16.73 -0.79 23.86
N ALA A 199 -16.45 -1.65 24.84
CA ALA A 199 -15.10 -2.17 25.05
C ALA A 199 -14.59 -2.87 23.79
N SER A 200 -13.44 -2.43 23.26
CA SER A 200 -12.71 -3.14 22.21
C SER A 200 -11.75 -4.15 22.83
N ASP A 201 -11.51 -5.26 22.13
CA ASP A 201 -10.41 -6.16 22.49
C ASP A 201 -9.08 -5.41 22.34
N ALA A 202 -8.09 -5.78 23.14
CA ALA A 202 -6.75 -5.24 22.98
C ALA A 202 -6.19 -5.65 21.60
N THR A 203 -5.74 -4.67 20.83
CA THR A 203 -5.01 -4.91 19.58
C THR A 203 -3.53 -5.07 19.92
N HIS A 204 -2.90 -6.11 19.37
CA HIS A 204 -1.49 -6.37 19.58
C HIS A 204 -0.67 -5.96 18.34
N LYS A 205 0.60 -5.63 18.54
CA LYS A 205 1.53 -5.34 17.44
C LYS A 205 1.55 -6.46 16.39
N ASP A 206 1.58 -7.71 16.83
CA ASP A 206 1.58 -8.88 15.94
C ASP A 206 0.33 -8.97 15.07
N ASP A 207 -0.79 -8.37 15.50
CA ASP A 207 -2.01 -8.29 14.69
C ASP A 207 -1.75 -7.43 13.45
N PHE A 208 -1.12 -6.26 13.65
CA PHE A 208 -0.77 -5.35 12.55
C PHE A 208 0.29 -5.95 11.63
N VAL A 209 1.32 -6.61 12.17
CA VAL A 209 2.37 -7.27 11.37
C VAL A 209 1.74 -8.33 10.47
N TYR A 210 0.95 -9.24 11.05
CA TYR A 210 0.32 -10.31 10.30
C TYR A 210 -0.59 -9.78 9.19
N VAL A 211 -1.48 -8.84 9.51
CA VAL A 211 -2.43 -8.29 8.55
C VAL A 211 -1.72 -7.50 7.46
N THR A 212 -0.63 -6.79 7.79
CA THR A 212 0.20 -6.08 6.80
C THR A 212 0.88 -7.06 5.85
N CYS A 213 1.44 -8.17 6.36
CA CYS A 213 2.00 -9.22 5.51
C CYS A 213 0.95 -9.82 4.56
N PHE A 214 -0.26 -10.07 5.05
CA PHE A 214 -1.38 -10.52 4.22
C PHE A 214 -1.71 -9.51 3.11
N ILE A 215 -1.89 -8.23 3.45
CA ILE A 215 -2.18 -7.15 2.49
C ILE A 215 -1.08 -7.08 1.42
N LEU A 216 0.18 -7.12 1.86
CA LEU A 216 1.34 -7.07 0.98
C LEU A 216 1.39 -8.25 0.02
N ARG A 217 1.01 -9.45 0.49
CA ARG A 217 0.94 -10.64 -0.34
C ARG A 217 -0.17 -10.56 -1.39
N VAL A 218 -1.36 -10.10 -1.01
CA VAL A 218 -2.47 -9.87 -1.96
C VAL A 218 -2.06 -8.82 -3.00
N TRP A 219 -1.40 -7.75 -2.56
CA TRP A 219 -0.85 -6.72 -3.45
C TRP A 219 0.20 -7.30 -4.41
N ALA A 220 1.12 -8.15 -3.94
CA ALA A 220 2.13 -8.82 -4.77
C ALA A 220 1.51 -9.67 -5.89
N ILE A 221 0.42 -10.38 -5.58
CA ILE A 221 -0.30 -11.19 -6.56
C ILE A 221 -0.97 -10.30 -7.61
N LEU A 222 -1.66 -9.24 -7.19
CA LEU A 222 -2.29 -8.29 -8.11
C LEU A 222 -1.24 -7.58 -8.99
N ASP A 223 -0.12 -7.18 -8.41
CA ASP A 223 0.99 -6.52 -9.11
C ASP A 223 1.57 -7.45 -10.20
N ALA A 224 1.78 -8.73 -9.89
CA ALA A 224 2.24 -9.72 -10.88
C ALA A 224 1.26 -9.91 -12.06
N VAL A 225 -0.05 -9.71 -11.85
CA VAL A 225 -1.09 -9.88 -12.88
C VAL A 225 -1.16 -8.66 -13.81
N TYR A 226 -1.09 -7.45 -13.23
CA TYR A 226 -1.37 -6.22 -13.96
C TYR A 226 -0.11 -5.47 -14.38
N ARG A 227 1.00 -5.63 -13.67
CA ARG A 227 2.25 -4.92 -13.99
C ARG A 227 3.51 -5.68 -13.52
N PRO A 228 3.79 -6.89 -14.05
CA PRO A 228 4.87 -7.76 -13.59
C PRO A 228 6.30 -7.19 -13.71
N ASN A 229 6.47 -6.04 -14.39
CA ASN A 229 7.74 -5.36 -14.61
C ASN A 229 7.79 -3.98 -13.97
N CYS A 230 6.92 -3.70 -13.00
CA CYS A 230 7.01 -2.43 -12.30
C CYS A 230 8.36 -2.38 -11.58
N MET A 231 9.23 -1.43 -11.98
CA MET A 231 10.39 -1.04 -11.18
C MET A 231 9.89 -0.93 -9.76
N PRO A 232 10.39 -1.77 -8.85
CA PRO A 232 9.70 -1.91 -7.59
C PRO A 232 9.78 -0.55 -6.89
N ARG A 233 8.62 0.00 -6.54
CA ARG A 233 8.58 1.36 -6.01
C ARG A 233 9.19 1.33 -4.60
N PRO A 234 10.14 2.22 -4.28
CA PRO A 234 10.71 2.22 -2.95
C PRO A 234 9.59 2.53 -1.95
N ILE A 235 9.53 1.77 -0.86
CA ILE A 235 8.99 2.31 0.39
C ILE A 235 9.81 3.57 0.65
N HIS A 236 9.17 4.72 0.89
CA HIS A 236 9.85 6.01 0.89
C HIS A 236 10.98 5.98 1.92
N MET A 237 12.21 5.78 1.48
CA MET A 237 13.42 5.90 2.29
C MET A 237 13.86 7.37 2.27
N ASP A 238 12.90 8.28 2.42
CA ASP A 238 13.20 9.69 2.31
C ASP A 238 14.04 10.10 3.52
N GLU A 239 15.28 10.51 3.29
CA GLU A 239 16.10 11.09 4.35
C GLU A 239 15.41 12.30 4.97
N GLN A 240 14.52 12.98 4.21
CA GLN A 240 13.72 14.09 4.72
C GLN A 240 12.77 13.67 5.84
N LEU A 241 12.34 12.39 5.89
CA LEU A 241 11.58 11.86 7.03
C LEU A 241 12.36 12.06 8.34
N PHE A 242 13.68 11.89 8.30
CA PHE A 242 14.56 11.98 9.47
C PHE A 242 15.07 13.39 9.76
N ASN A 243 14.93 14.34 8.84
CA ASN A 243 15.44 15.71 9.02
C ASN A 243 14.90 16.40 10.29
N GLN A 244 13.65 16.11 10.67
CA GLN A 244 13.09 16.66 11.91
C GLN A 244 13.52 15.87 13.15
N PHE A 245 13.78 14.57 13.02
CA PHE A 245 14.26 13.75 14.12
C PHE A 245 15.68 14.14 14.56
N CYS A 246 16.51 14.71 13.68
CA CYS A 246 17.81 15.31 14.04
C CYS A 246 17.74 16.38 15.13
N LYS A 247 16.57 16.98 15.39
CA LYS A 247 16.39 17.98 16.45
C LYS A 247 16.20 17.36 17.83
N ILE A 248 15.81 16.09 17.90
CA ILE A 248 15.37 15.44 19.15
C ILE A 248 16.09 14.12 19.43
N MET A 249 16.75 13.53 18.44
CA MET A 249 17.56 12.33 18.55
C MET A 249 19.03 12.64 18.28
N SER A 250 19.92 11.97 19.01
CA SER A 250 21.34 11.93 18.69
C SER A 250 21.62 11.20 17.37
N ASN A 251 22.80 11.41 16.80
CA ASN A 251 23.22 10.71 15.58
C ASN A 251 23.26 9.18 15.74
N ALA A 252 23.59 8.69 16.94
CA ALA A 252 23.58 7.26 17.24
C ALA A 252 22.16 6.69 17.23
N GLU A 253 21.21 7.37 17.88
CA GLU A 253 19.79 6.98 17.89
C GLU A 253 19.21 7.02 16.48
N LEU A 254 19.49 8.09 15.71
CA LEU A 254 19.04 8.18 14.31
C LEU A 254 19.58 7.04 13.44
N SER A 255 20.86 6.71 13.59
CA SER A 255 21.47 5.61 12.82
C SER A 255 20.81 4.27 13.17
N HIS A 256 20.54 4.05 14.46
CA HIS A 256 19.81 2.88 14.94
C HIS A 256 18.39 2.80 14.37
N VAL A 257 17.61 3.89 14.48
CA VAL A 257 16.22 3.95 13.96
C VAL A 257 16.20 3.71 12.44
N LYS A 258 17.14 4.30 11.69
CA LYS A 258 17.24 4.05 10.24
C LYS A 258 17.50 2.58 9.94
N ALA A 259 18.40 1.94 10.68
CA ALA A 259 18.74 0.52 10.49
C ALA A 259 17.58 -0.42 10.86
N GLU A 260 16.94 -0.23 12.01
CA GLU A 260 15.82 -1.08 12.44
C GLU A 260 14.59 -0.87 11.55
N ARG A 261 14.33 0.35 11.07
CA ARG A 261 13.25 0.60 10.09
C ARG A 261 13.47 -0.20 8.82
N LEU A 262 14.69 -0.17 8.27
CA LEU A 262 15.02 -0.94 7.07
C LEU A 262 14.87 -2.44 7.30
N LYS A 263 15.39 -2.93 8.42
CA LYS A 263 15.31 -4.35 8.79
C LYS A 263 13.85 -4.81 8.83
N PHE A 264 13.01 -4.06 9.54
CA PHE A 264 11.58 -4.35 9.63
C PHE A 264 10.88 -4.34 8.26
N ILE A 265 11.18 -3.35 7.42
CA ILE A 265 10.67 -3.32 6.04
C ILE A 265 11.10 -4.57 5.26
N ASN A 266 12.38 -4.95 5.32
CA ASN A 266 12.88 -6.13 4.63
C ASN A 266 12.24 -7.43 5.13
N GLU A 267 11.90 -7.51 6.43
CA GLU A 267 11.14 -8.62 6.99
C GLU A 267 9.72 -8.70 6.38
N LEU A 268 9.03 -7.57 6.27
CA LEU A 268 7.71 -7.49 5.62
C LEU A 268 7.78 -7.91 4.14
N LEU A 269 8.79 -7.42 3.41
CA LEU A 269 8.99 -7.76 1.99
C LEU A 269 9.35 -9.23 1.77
N ASN A 270 10.12 -9.82 2.68
CA ASN A 270 10.42 -11.24 2.62
C ASN A 270 9.18 -12.09 2.95
N ALA A 271 8.32 -11.63 3.86
CA ALA A 271 7.07 -12.31 4.17
C ALA A 271 6.09 -12.30 2.98
N CYS A 272 6.03 -11.20 2.22
CA CYS A 272 5.11 -11.09 1.08
C CYS A 272 5.50 -11.94 -0.14
N SER A 273 6.76 -12.39 -0.23
CA SER A 273 7.22 -13.29 -1.29
C SER A 273 6.95 -14.77 -1.00
N LYS A 274 6.20 -15.07 0.04
CA LYS A 274 5.87 -16.44 0.45
C LYS A 274 4.38 -16.72 0.29
N ASN A 275 4.05 -17.91 -0.19
CA ASN A 275 2.67 -18.40 -0.26
C ASN A 275 2.05 -18.45 1.15
N LEU A 276 0.81 -17.97 1.30
CA LEU A 276 0.13 -17.87 2.61
C LEU A 276 -0.19 -19.22 3.26
N ILE A 277 -0.21 -20.30 2.49
CA ILE A 277 -0.55 -21.66 2.94
C ILE A 277 0.71 -22.49 3.13
N THR A 278 1.57 -22.58 2.11
CA THR A 278 2.75 -23.45 2.13
C THR A 278 3.96 -22.79 2.77
N GLY A 279 4.00 -21.46 2.80
CA GLY A 279 5.18 -20.69 3.23
C GLY A 279 6.34 -20.73 2.23
N GLU A 280 6.17 -21.39 1.09
CA GLU A 280 7.18 -21.48 0.03
C GLU A 280 7.36 -20.14 -0.68
N ASN A 281 8.60 -19.83 -1.06
CA ASN A 281 8.92 -18.60 -1.77
C ASN A 281 8.60 -18.78 -3.25
N ASP A 282 7.75 -17.92 -3.79
CA ASP A 282 7.33 -17.94 -5.19
C ASP A 282 7.78 -16.70 -5.96
N GLY A 283 8.66 -15.88 -5.38
CA GLY A 283 9.32 -14.75 -6.01
C GLY A 283 8.44 -13.52 -6.25
N LYS A 284 7.13 -13.57 -5.97
CA LYS A 284 6.23 -12.42 -6.19
C LYS A 284 6.52 -11.33 -5.18
N ARG A 285 6.94 -10.15 -5.66
CA ARG A 285 7.32 -9.02 -4.80
C ARG A 285 6.80 -7.72 -5.40
N PRO A 286 6.00 -6.94 -4.66
CA PRO A 286 5.48 -5.68 -5.16
C PRO A 286 6.44 -4.50 -4.98
N PHE A 287 7.49 -4.68 -4.16
CA PHE A 287 8.46 -3.64 -3.81
C PHE A 287 9.89 -4.18 -3.87
N ALA A 288 10.88 -3.28 -4.01
CA ALA A 288 12.27 -3.64 -4.27
C ALA A 288 12.90 -4.14 -2.98
N GLU A 289 13.77 -5.13 -3.10
CA GLU A 289 14.69 -5.44 -2.01
C GLU A 289 15.63 -4.24 -1.82
N LEU A 290 15.51 -3.59 -0.67
CA LEU A 290 16.29 -2.40 -0.36
C LEU A 290 17.67 -2.82 0.13
N ARG A 291 18.71 -2.44 -0.62
CA ARG A 291 20.11 -2.57 -0.20
C ARG A 291 20.67 -1.20 0.14
N ILE A 292 21.02 -0.97 1.40
CA ILE A 292 21.85 0.19 1.74
C ILE A 292 23.27 -0.09 1.25
N THR A 293 23.80 0.80 0.41
CA THR A 293 25.24 0.90 0.18
C THR A 293 25.73 2.05 1.05
N VAL A 294 26.31 1.75 2.22
CA VAL A 294 26.92 2.79 3.06
C VAL A 294 28.19 3.26 2.35
N LYS A 295 28.18 4.47 1.78
CA LYS A 295 29.42 5.16 1.43
C LYS A 295 30.01 5.71 2.73
N ILE A 296 31.08 5.07 3.19
CA ILE A 296 31.94 5.64 4.23
C ILE A 296 32.77 6.72 3.51
N THR A 297 32.47 8.00 3.81
CA THR A 297 33.34 9.15 3.50
C THR A 297 33.89 9.70 4.78
#